data_AF-A0A2M7PNB1-F1
#
_entry.id   AF-A0A2M7PNB1-F1
#
_cell.length_a   1.000
_cell.length_b   1.000
_cell.length_c   1.000
_cell.angle_alpha   90.00
_cell.angle_beta   90.00
_cell.angle_gamma   90.00
#
_symmetry.space_group_name_H-M   'P 1'
#
loop_
_entity.id
_entity.type
_entity.pdbx_description
1 polymer ?
#
loop_
_entity_poly.entity_id
_entity_poly.type
_entity_poly.pdbx_seq_one_letter_code
_entity_poly.pdbx_strand_id
1 'polypeptide(L)'
;MLTEELMSKHSPALFNQAMMELGALVCKPQNPDCLACPLQSICFAFAHNQQGDFPVKAPKAKQKTRYLTYYVISVTTNEHTHFFLNQRKSTGIWANLFDFPSFETHQPLPFDQAIHQAIDNGWLPNNSFNITQVSNEYKHLLTHRILRARFISIQISGVIPANLIKSLLLINQTSLSEYPVPVLVERYLRDVNLIE
;
A
#
# COMPACT_ATOMS: atom_id res chain seq x y z
N MET A 1 -0.72 6.09 32.80
CA MET A 1 0.31 5.68 33.76
C MET A 1 -0.41 4.94 34.89
N LEU A 2 -0.76 3.67 34.67
CA LEU A 2 -1.50 2.80 35.62
C LEU A 2 -0.82 1.43 35.69
N THR A 3 -0.21 1.02 34.57
CA THR A 3 0.66 -0.16 34.48
C THR A 3 1.87 -0.06 35.40
N GLU A 4 2.56 1.08 35.52
CA GLU A 4 3.73 1.21 36.42
C GLU A 4 3.37 1.06 37.91
N GLU A 5 2.16 1.43 38.31
CA GLU A 5 1.69 1.31 39.70
C GLU A 5 1.29 -0.13 40.05
N LEU A 6 0.82 -0.90 39.06
CA LEU A 6 0.34 -2.28 39.24
C LEU A 6 1.36 -3.34 38.79
N MET A 7 2.48 -2.93 38.18
CA MET A 7 3.49 -3.84 37.65
C MET A 7 4.20 -4.56 38.79
N SER A 8 4.34 -5.89 38.66
CA SER A 8 5.21 -6.65 39.54
C SER A 8 6.66 -6.16 39.41
N LYS A 9 7.22 -5.62 40.50
CA LYS A 9 8.63 -5.20 40.57
C LYS A 9 9.61 -6.36 40.40
N HIS A 10 9.16 -7.60 40.60
CA HIS A 10 9.99 -8.79 40.54
C HIS A 10 9.95 -9.50 39.19
N SER A 11 8.87 -9.36 38.41
CA SER A 11 8.72 -10.05 37.11
C SER A 11 7.86 -9.25 36.13
N PRO A 12 8.33 -8.08 35.68
CA PRO A 12 7.58 -7.20 34.78
C PRO A 12 7.27 -7.85 33.43
N ALA A 13 8.17 -8.69 32.92
CA ALA A 13 7.97 -9.42 31.65
C ALA A 13 6.78 -10.39 31.73
N LEU A 14 6.71 -11.19 32.81
CA LEU A 14 5.61 -12.14 33.01
C LEU A 14 4.28 -11.40 33.21
N PHE A 15 4.28 -10.30 33.97
CA PHE A 15 3.09 -9.46 34.15
C PHE A 15 2.57 -8.91 32.82
N ASN A 16 3.46 -8.34 31.99
CA ASN A 16 3.08 -7.82 30.67
C ASN A 16 2.53 -8.92 29.76
N GLN A 17 3.17 -10.09 29.76
CA GLN A 17 2.70 -11.25 28.98
C GLN A 17 1.31 -11.69 29.44
N ALA A 18 1.10 -11.85 30.75
CA ALA A 18 -0.19 -12.23 31.31
C ALA A 18 -1.30 -11.21 30.95
N MET A 19 -0.99 -9.92 30.97
CA MET A 19 -1.94 -8.87 30.58
C MET A 19 -2.27 -8.90 29.07
N MET A 20 -1.29 -9.18 28.21
CA MET A 20 -1.52 -9.35 26.77
C MET A 20 -2.39 -10.58 26.49
N GLU A 21 -2.09 -11.72 27.12
CA GLU A 21 -2.87 -12.96 26.97
C GLU A 21 -4.29 -12.82 27.51
N LEU A 22 -4.47 -12.14 28.65
CA LEU A 22 -5.78 -11.83 29.19
C LEU A 22 -6.62 -11.05 28.17
N GLY A 23 -6.06 -10.02 27.52
CA GLY A 23 -6.75 -9.25 26.48
C GLY A 23 -7.01 -10.03 25.19
N ALA A 24 -6.15 -10.97 24.84
CA ALA A 24 -6.27 -11.79 23.63
C ALA A 24 -7.30 -12.92 23.77
N LEU A 25 -7.32 -13.60 24.92
CA LEU A 25 -8.08 -14.84 25.11
C LEU A 25 -9.42 -14.60 25.84
N VAL A 26 -9.44 -13.68 26.80
CA VAL A 26 -10.55 -13.53 27.76
C VAL A 26 -11.26 -12.19 27.61
N CYS A 27 -10.55 -11.08 27.87
CA CYS A 27 -11.07 -9.71 27.81
C CYS A 27 -11.03 -9.16 26.38
N LYS A 28 -11.71 -9.86 25.47
CA LYS A 28 -11.70 -9.58 24.03
C LYS A 28 -12.49 -8.32 23.69
N PRO A 29 -12.14 -7.59 22.61
CA PRO A 29 -12.88 -6.40 22.16
C PRO A 29 -14.34 -6.65 21.79
N GLN A 30 -14.71 -7.90 21.47
CA GLN A 30 -16.08 -8.33 21.24
C GLN A 30 -16.31 -9.61 22.03
N ASN A 31 -17.46 -9.71 22.70
CA ASN A 31 -17.88 -10.86 23.50
C ASN A 31 -16.77 -11.37 24.45
N PRO A 32 -16.36 -10.55 25.44
CA PRO A 32 -15.39 -10.97 26.44
C PRO A 32 -15.95 -12.13 27.27
N ASP A 33 -15.10 -13.10 27.60
CA ASP A 33 -15.47 -14.22 28.46
C ASP A 33 -15.30 -13.84 29.93
N CYS A 34 -16.24 -13.03 30.43
CA CYS A 34 -16.13 -12.52 31.79
C CYS A 34 -16.27 -13.60 32.87
N LEU A 35 -16.93 -14.73 32.57
CA LEU A 35 -17.07 -15.84 33.53
C LEU A 35 -15.74 -16.58 33.72
N ALA A 36 -14.91 -16.66 32.67
CA ALA A 36 -13.56 -17.20 32.76
C ALA A 36 -12.51 -16.16 33.20
N CYS A 37 -12.90 -14.91 33.48
CA CYS A 37 -11.95 -13.84 33.77
C CYS A 37 -11.41 -13.90 35.20
N PRO A 38 -10.09 -14.08 35.41
CA PRO A 38 -9.52 -14.14 36.76
C PRO A 38 -9.61 -12.81 37.51
N LEU A 39 -9.85 -11.70 36.80
CA LEU A 39 -10.00 -10.35 37.36
C LEU A 39 -11.47 -9.90 37.49
N GLN A 40 -12.43 -10.81 37.27
CA GLN A 40 -13.87 -10.49 37.27
C GLN A 40 -14.29 -9.75 38.56
N SER A 41 -13.82 -10.20 39.72
CA SER A 41 -14.19 -9.66 41.04
C SER A 41 -13.77 -8.20 41.26
N ILE A 42 -12.74 -7.73 40.55
CA ILE A 42 -12.21 -6.36 40.65
C ILE A 42 -12.48 -5.52 39.40
N CYS A 43 -13.21 -6.08 38.42
CA CYS A 43 -13.44 -5.42 37.14
C CYS A 43 -14.63 -4.45 37.22
N PHE A 44 -14.35 -3.14 37.15
CA PHE A 44 -15.37 -2.09 37.12
C PHE A 44 -16.41 -2.31 36.02
N ALA A 45 -15.95 -2.62 34.79
CA ALA A 45 -16.84 -2.80 33.65
C ALA A 45 -17.75 -4.03 33.82
N PHE A 46 -17.27 -5.10 34.48
CA PHE A 46 -18.11 -6.26 34.81
C PHE A 46 -19.16 -5.91 35.86
N ALA A 47 -18.76 -5.25 36.95
CA ALA A 47 -19.65 -4.88 38.05
C ALA A 47 -20.81 -3.96 37.60
N HIS A 48 -20.61 -3.17 36.54
CA HIS A 48 -21.61 -2.24 36.01
C HIS A 48 -22.26 -2.71 34.69
N ASN A 49 -21.97 -3.92 34.21
CA ASN A 49 -22.43 -4.42 32.91
C ASN A 49 -22.06 -3.50 31.71
N GLN A 50 -20.88 -2.87 31.74
CA GLN A 50 -20.39 -1.91 30.74
C GLN A 50 -19.24 -2.44 29.88
N GLN A 51 -19.00 -3.75 29.85
CA GLN A 51 -17.87 -4.33 29.11
C GLN A 51 -17.90 -4.01 27.61
N GLY A 52 -19.10 -3.84 27.03
CA GLY A 52 -19.27 -3.44 25.64
C GLY A 52 -19.02 -1.96 25.37
N ASP A 53 -18.99 -1.12 26.41
CA ASP A 53 -18.78 0.33 26.30
C ASP A 53 -17.28 0.68 26.28
N PHE A 54 -16.42 -0.28 26.66
CA PHE A 54 -14.97 -0.11 26.73
C PHE A 54 -14.21 -0.97 25.72
N PRO A 55 -13.05 -0.50 25.23
CA PRO A 55 -12.54 0.86 25.38
C PRO A 55 -13.34 1.84 24.50
N VAL A 56 -13.56 3.06 25.01
CA VAL A 56 -14.14 4.14 24.21
C VAL A 56 -13.13 4.49 23.11
N LYS A 57 -13.45 4.09 21.87
CA LYS A 57 -12.58 4.34 20.72
C LYS A 57 -12.66 5.80 20.34
N ALA A 58 -11.51 6.46 20.25
CA ALA A 58 -11.43 7.77 19.61
C ALA A 58 -12.00 7.68 18.17
N PRO A 59 -12.69 8.73 17.70
CA PRO A 59 -13.18 8.77 16.32
C PRO A 59 -12.01 8.61 15.36
N LYS A 60 -12.18 7.73 14.37
CA LYS A 60 -11.17 7.54 13.32
C LYS A 60 -11.05 8.84 12.52
N ALA A 61 -9.82 9.32 12.31
CA ALA A 61 -9.57 10.45 11.43
C ALA A 61 -10.12 10.17 10.01
N LYS A 62 -10.70 11.18 9.36
CA LYS A 62 -11.18 11.05 7.98
C LYS A 62 -10.01 10.66 7.06
N GLN A 63 -10.10 9.49 6.44
CA GLN A 63 -9.10 9.02 5.51
C GLN A 63 -9.10 9.91 4.26
N LYS A 64 -7.92 10.37 3.85
CA LYS A 64 -7.76 11.15 2.62
C LYS A 64 -7.59 10.19 1.43
N THR A 65 -8.28 10.47 0.33
CA THR A 65 -8.12 9.69 -0.91
C THR A 65 -7.05 10.34 -1.78
N ARG A 66 -6.18 9.52 -2.37
CA ARG A 66 -5.15 9.90 -3.33
C ARG A 66 -5.28 9.05 -4.57
N TYR A 67 -5.07 9.66 -5.72
CA TYR A 67 -5.13 9.00 -7.00
C TYR A 67 -3.73 8.84 -7.57
N LEU A 68 -3.41 7.65 -8.04
CA LEU A 68 -2.13 7.31 -8.67
C LEU A 68 -2.39 6.92 -10.12
N THR A 69 -1.79 7.62 -11.06
CA THR A 69 -1.79 7.21 -12.47
C THR A 69 -0.43 6.65 -12.79
N TYR A 70 -0.34 5.33 -12.95
CA TYR A 70 0.86 4.59 -13.32
C TYR A 70 0.99 4.45 -14.83
N TYR A 71 2.21 4.58 -15.34
CA TYR A 71 2.55 4.39 -16.74
C TYR A 71 3.41 3.14 -16.87
N VAL A 72 2.82 2.06 -17.40
CA VAL A 72 3.48 0.78 -17.62
C VAL A 72 4.11 0.84 -19.02
N ILE A 73 5.31 1.39 -19.08
CA ILE A 73 6.01 1.66 -20.33
C ILE A 73 6.85 0.44 -20.70
N SER A 74 6.62 -0.09 -21.89
CA SER A 74 7.36 -1.21 -22.45
C SER A 74 8.02 -0.89 -23.80
N VAL A 75 9.12 -1.58 -24.08
CA VAL A 75 9.80 -1.56 -25.38
C VAL A 75 10.15 -2.99 -25.75
N THR A 76 9.95 -3.36 -27.00
CA THR A 76 10.38 -4.67 -27.52
C THR A 76 11.65 -4.50 -28.34
N THR A 77 12.73 -5.15 -27.92
CA THR A 77 14.01 -5.17 -28.62
C THR A 77 14.50 -6.60 -28.74
N ASN A 78 14.96 -7.03 -29.92
CA ASN A 78 15.47 -8.38 -30.15
C ASN A 78 14.51 -9.47 -29.64
N GLU A 79 13.21 -9.34 -29.96
CA GLU A 79 12.14 -10.28 -29.53
C GLU A 79 11.88 -10.35 -28.01
N HIS A 80 12.56 -9.54 -27.20
CA HIS A 80 12.36 -9.45 -25.76
C HIS A 80 11.65 -8.15 -25.36
N THR A 81 10.64 -8.28 -24.50
CA THR A 81 9.92 -7.15 -23.91
C THR A 81 10.60 -6.67 -22.64
N HIS A 82 10.88 -5.38 -22.58
CA HIS A 82 11.46 -4.71 -21.44
C HIS A 82 10.47 -3.69 -20.86
N PHE A 83 10.56 -3.44 -19.55
CA PHE A 83 9.73 -2.49 -18.82
C PHE A 83 10.59 -1.48 -18.07
N PHE A 84 10.04 -0.27 -17.88
CA PHE A 84 10.68 0.76 -17.08
C PHE A 84 10.11 0.78 -15.66
N LEU A 85 10.99 0.62 -14.67
CA LEU A 85 10.68 0.76 -13.25
C LEU A 85 11.29 2.03 -12.65
N ASN A 86 10.57 2.59 -11.69
CA ASN A 86 11.00 3.66 -10.82
C ASN A 86 11.34 3.06 -9.44
N GLN A 87 12.48 3.44 -8.86
CA GLN A 87 12.76 3.17 -7.45
C GLN A 87 12.23 4.33 -6.61
N ARG A 88 11.27 4.05 -5.71
CA ARG A 88 10.72 5.10 -4.85
C ARG A 88 11.78 5.62 -3.88
N LYS A 89 11.74 6.92 -3.62
CA LYS A 89 12.62 7.61 -2.66
C LYS A 89 12.61 6.94 -1.28
N SER A 90 13.64 7.17 -0.49
CA SER A 90 13.80 6.64 0.87
C SER A 90 12.81 7.18 1.91
N THR A 91 11.84 7.99 1.50
CA THR A 91 10.84 8.61 2.37
C THR A 91 9.44 8.49 1.75
N GLY A 92 8.41 8.44 2.61
CA GLY A 92 7.02 8.34 2.19
C GLY A 92 6.49 6.91 2.14
N ILE A 93 5.37 6.72 1.45
CA ILE A 93 4.77 5.40 1.28
C ILE A 93 5.64 4.53 0.36
N TRP A 94 5.85 3.28 0.77
CA TRP A 94 6.62 2.28 0.01
C TRP A 94 8.07 2.72 -0.28
N ALA A 95 8.71 3.35 0.70
CA ALA A 95 10.09 3.79 0.59
C ALA A 95 11.01 2.64 0.16
N ASN A 96 11.89 2.92 -0.80
CA ASN A 96 12.84 1.97 -1.41
C ASN A 96 12.24 0.81 -2.21
N LEU A 97 10.91 0.70 -2.33
CA LEU A 97 10.28 -0.27 -3.23
C LEU A 97 10.34 0.21 -4.68
N PHE A 98 10.23 -0.75 -5.60
CA PHE A 98 10.12 -0.46 -7.02
C PHE A 98 8.66 -0.37 -7.45
N ASP A 99 8.36 0.52 -8.37
CA ASP A 99 7.06 0.61 -9.02
C ASP A 99 7.18 1.14 -10.45
N PHE A 100 6.05 1.40 -11.10
CA PHE A 100 6.04 2.08 -12.38
C PHE A 100 6.11 3.60 -12.17
N PRO A 101 6.63 4.38 -13.13
CA PRO A 101 6.54 5.84 -13.09
C PRO A 101 5.07 6.26 -12.92
N SER A 102 4.81 7.23 -12.04
CA SER A 102 3.44 7.66 -11.72
C SER A 102 3.32 9.11 -11.29
N PHE A 103 2.10 9.63 -11.41
CA PHE A 103 1.69 10.89 -10.79
C PHE A 103 0.69 10.66 -9.68
N GLU A 104 0.88 11.35 -8.54
CA GLU A 104 -0.06 11.36 -7.41
C GLU A 104 -0.87 12.66 -7.41
N THR A 105 -2.19 12.54 -7.40
CA THR A 105 -3.13 13.67 -7.44
C THR A 105 -4.21 13.57 -6.36
N HIS A 106 -4.94 14.67 -6.17
CA HIS A 106 -6.10 14.72 -5.26
C HIS A 106 -7.41 14.25 -5.91
N GLN A 107 -7.46 14.23 -7.25
CA GLN A 107 -8.62 13.83 -8.06
C GLN A 107 -8.17 12.90 -9.20
N PRO A 108 -9.03 12.02 -9.72
CA PRO A 108 -8.67 11.17 -10.85
C PRO A 108 -8.16 12.02 -12.02
N LEU A 109 -6.98 11.68 -12.54
CA LEU A 109 -6.43 12.37 -13.71
C LEU A 109 -7.16 11.86 -14.96
N PRO A 110 -7.80 12.74 -15.77
CA PRO A 110 -8.38 12.35 -17.05
C PRO A 110 -7.32 11.75 -17.97
N PHE A 111 -7.74 10.82 -18.84
CA PHE A 111 -6.82 10.08 -19.69
C PHE A 111 -5.96 10.99 -20.59
N ASP A 112 -6.58 11.95 -21.28
CA ASP A 112 -5.85 12.86 -22.18
C ASP A 112 -4.79 13.68 -21.42
N GLN A 113 -5.16 14.19 -20.24
CA GLN A 113 -4.23 14.92 -19.37
C GLN A 113 -3.10 14.03 -18.86
N ALA A 114 -3.39 12.75 -18.56
CA ALA A 114 -2.38 11.80 -18.15
C ALA A 114 -1.34 11.56 -19.26
N ILE A 115 -1.77 11.46 -20.53
CA ILE A 115 -0.84 11.30 -21.65
C ILE A 115 0.01 12.55 -21.85
N HIS A 116 -0.62 13.73 -21.88
CA HIS A 116 0.10 15.01 -22.00
C HIS A 116 1.15 15.17 -20.89
N GLN A 117 0.79 14.86 -19.64
CA GLN A 117 1.72 14.99 -18.52
C GLN A 117 2.92 14.03 -18.61
N ALA A 118 2.73 12.83 -19.16
CA ALA A 118 3.82 11.88 -19.38
C ALA A 118 4.75 12.30 -20.53
N ILE A 119 4.21 12.92 -21.58
CA ILE A 119 4.99 13.54 -22.66
C ILE A 119 5.81 14.71 -22.10
N ASP A 120 5.17 15.63 -21.36
CA ASP A 120 5.81 16.83 -20.79
C ASP A 120 6.94 16.46 -19.81
N ASN A 121 6.78 15.36 -19.07
CA ASN A 121 7.81 14.85 -18.16
C ASN A 121 8.92 14.06 -18.89
N GLY A 122 8.85 13.93 -20.21
CA GLY A 122 9.83 13.24 -21.04
C GLY A 122 9.83 11.72 -20.87
N TRP A 123 8.73 11.13 -20.40
CA TRP A 123 8.58 9.68 -20.30
C TRP A 123 8.10 9.05 -21.61
N LEU A 124 7.33 9.80 -22.41
CA LEU A 124 6.81 9.35 -23.70
C LEU A 124 7.36 10.21 -24.84
N PRO A 125 7.62 9.63 -26.02
CA PRO A 125 7.91 10.42 -27.22
C PRO A 125 6.64 11.07 -27.77
N ASN A 126 6.77 12.12 -28.58
CA ASN A 126 5.60 12.85 -29.09
C ASN A 126 4.70 11.99 -30.01
N ASN A 127 5.29 11.22 -30.95
CA ASN A 127 4.53 10.55 -32.02
C ASN A 127 4.89 9.06 -32.23
N SER A 128 5.52 8.40 -31.25
CA SER A 128 6.02 7.02 -31.46
C SER A 128 5.75 6.08 -30.27
N PHE A 129 4.50 6.10 -29.79
CA PHE A 129 4.00 5.16 -28.78
C PHE A 129 2.58 4.70 -29.12
N ASN A 130 2.22 3.53 -28.64
CA ASN A 130 0.88 2.97 -28.72
C ASN A 130 0.38 2.64 -27.32
N ILE A 131 -0.86 3.01 -27.03
CA ILE A 131 -1.51 2.68 -25.76
C ILE A 131 -2.17 1.32 -25.95
N THR A 132 -1.69 0.30 -25.22
CA THR A 132 -2.13 -1.08 -25.39
C THR A 132 -3.32 -1.41 -24.49
N GLN A 133 -3.35 -0.88 -23.28
CA GLN A 133 -4.40 -1.16 -22.31
C GLN A 133 -4.51 -0.04 -21.27
N VAL A 134 -5.72 0.15 -20.77
CA VAL A 134 -5.98 0.95 -19.56
C VAL A 134 -6.70 0.08 -18.55
N SER A 135 -6.16 -0.04 -17.35
CA SER A 135 -6.74 -0.89 -16.31
C SER A 135 -8.00 -0.27 -15.70
N ASN A 136 -8.80 -1.10 -15.04
CA ASN A 136 -9.75 -0.62 -14.04
C ASN A 136 -9.02 0.00 -12.83
N GLU A 137 -9.76 0.68 -11.96
CA GLU A 137 -9.18 1.28 -10.76
C GLU A 137 -8.88 0.23 -9.68
N TYR A 138 -7.65 0.25 -9.16
CA TYR A 138 -7.21 -0.52 -8.02
C TYR A 138 -7.32 0.30 -6.74
N LYS A 139 -8.12 -0.17 -5.79
CA LYS A 139 -8.21 0.42 -4.45
C LYS A 139 -7.25 -0.28 -3.50
N HIS A 140 -6.46 0.49 -2.76
CA HIS A 140 -5.62 0.03 -1.66
C HIS A 140 -5.85 0.87 -0.40
N LEU A 141 -6.17 0.19 0.70
CA LEU A 141 -6.50 0.82 1.98
C LEU A 141 -5.25 0.86 2.86
N LEU A 142 -4.78 2.05 3.19
CA LEU A 142 -3.75 2.28 4.21
C LEU A 142 -4.42 2.83 5.48
N THR A 143 -3.72 2.73 6.61
CA THR A 143 -4.22 3.20 7.92
C THR A 143 -4.77 4.63 7.86
N HIS A 144 -4.07 5.52 7.15
CA HIS A 144 -4.37 6.96 7.12
C HIS A 144 -4.86 7.48 5.76
N ARG A 145 -4.84 6.67 4.71
CA ARG A 145 -5.21 7.10 3.35
C ARG A 145 -5.77 5.98 2.52
N ILE A 146 -6.57 6.33 1.52
CA ILE A 146 -7.03 5.41 0.48
C ILE A 146 -6.28 5.77 -0.79
N LEU A 147 -5.61 4.78 -1.38
CA LEU A 147 -5.01 4.92 -2.70
C LEU A 147 -5.96 4.34 -3.73
N ARG A 148 -6.14 5.07 -4.83
CA ARG A 148 -6.87 4.65 -6.01
C ARG A 148 -5.93 4.75 -7.19
N ALA A 149 -5.57 3.62 -7.80
CA ALA A 149 -4.58 3.59 -8.86
C ALA A 149 -5.18 3.12 -10.18
N ARG A 150 -4.68 3.67 -11.28
CA ARG A 150 -4.94 3.19 -12.64
C ARG A 150 -3.61 2.99 -13.35
N PHE A 151 -3.53 1.96 -14.18
CA PHE A 151 -2.37 1.63 -14.98
C PHE A 151 -2.67 1.87 -16.45
N ILE A 152 -1.80 2.62 -17.12
CA ILE A 152 -1.85 2.87 -18.56
C ILE A 152 -0.65 2.13 -19.16
N SER A 153 -0.93 1.07 -19.91
CA SER A 153 0.08 0.28 -20.61
C SER A 153 0.41 0.93 -21.94
N ILE A 154 1.69 1.19 -22.15
CA ILE A 154 2.19 1.96 -23.28
C ILE A 154 3.39 1.24 -23.87
N GLN A 155 3.32 0.92 -25.16
CA GLN A 155 4.44 0.36 -25.89
C GLN A 155 5.08 1.44 -26.75
N ILE A 156 6.38 1.67 -26.58
CA ILE A 156 7.16 2.57 -27.43
C ILE A 156 7.65 1.78 -28.63
N SER A 157 7.33 2.26 -29.84
CA SER A 157 7.69 1.62 -31.11
C SER A 157 8.84 2.32 -31.84
N GLY A 158 9.35 3.43 -31.29
CA GLY A 158 10.42 4.24 -31.89
C GLY A 158 11.59 4.47 -30.94
N VAL A 159 12.23 5.63 -31.08
CA VAL A 159 13.37 6.01 -30.23
C VAL A 159 12.91 6.19 -28.78
N ILE A 160 13.58 5.52 -27.86
CA ILE A 160 13.34 5.66 -26.43
C ILE A 160 13.81 7.06 -25.98
N PRO A 161 12.96 7.84 -25.29
CA PRO A 161 13.37 9.15 -24.77
C PRO A 161 14.59 9.06 -23.84
N ALA A 162 15.60 9.91 -24.06
CA ALA A 162 16.82 9.90 -23.23
C ALA A 162 16.53 10.19 -21.74
N ASN A 163 15.52 11.02 -21.45
CA ASN A 163 15.12 11.33 -20.08
C ASN A 163 14.54 10.10 -19.35
N LEU A 164 13.81 9.25 -20.08
CA LEU A 164 13.26 8.01 -19.54
C LEU A 164 14.38 7.07 -19.09
N ILE A 165 15.40 6.86 -19.93
CA ILE A 165 16.56 6.01 -19.63
C ILE A 165 17.37 6.55 -18.44
N LYS A 166 17.50 7.88 -18.33
CA LYS A 166 18.27 8.51 -17.25
C LYS A 166 17.57 8.42 -15.90
N SER A 167 16.23 8.43 -15.89
CA SER A 167 15.43 8.54 -14.67
C SER A 167 14.88 7.21 -14.16
N LEU A 168 14.78 6.20 -15.03
CA LEU A 168 14.15 4.91 -14.72
C LEU A 168 15.07 3.74 -15.04
N LEU A 169 14.83 2.63 -14.35
CA LEU A 169 15.52 1.37 -14.56
C LEU A 169 14.82 0.57 -15.66
N LEU A 170 15.56 0.22 -16.72
CA LEU A 170 15.09 -0.70 -17.76
C LEU A 170 15.36 -2.14 -17.32
N ILE A 171 14.32 -2.97 -17.29
CA ILE A 171 14.41 -4.38 -16.90
C ILE A 171 13.74 -5.28 -17.94
N ASN A 172 14.15 -6.54 -18.01
CA ASN A 172 13.43 -7.55 -18.78
C ASN A 172 12.13 -7.95 -18.07
N GLN A 173 11.09 -8.29 -18.83
CA GLN A 173 9.84 -8.83 -18.31
C GLN A 173 10.06 -10.00 -17.34
N THR A 174 10.98 -10.92 -17.65
CA THR A 174 11.24 -12.09 -16.79
C THR A 174 11.76 -11.74 -15.41
N SER A 175 12.45 -10.59 -15.27
CA SER A 175 12.99 -10.13 -14.00
C SER A 175 11.99 -9.36 -13.15
N LEU A 176 10.77 -9.08 -13.64
CA LEU A 176 9.76 -8.32 -12.88
C LEU A 176 9.43 -8.93 -11.52
N SER A 177 9.42 -10.26 -11.42
CA SER A 177 9.14 -11.00 -10.19
C SER A 177 10.25 -10.91 -9.13
N GLU A 178 11.45 -10.50 -9.53
CA GLU A 178 12.62 -10.37 -8.64
C GLU A 178 12.61 -9.04 -7.88
N TYR A 179 11.86 -8.05 -8.35
CA TYR A 179 11.82 -6.72 -7.73
C TYR A 179 10.74 -6.63 -6.65
N PRO A 180 11.07 -6.10 -5.45
CA PRO A 180 10.08 -5.90 -4.41
C PRO A 180 9.20 -4.70 -4.78
N VAL A 181 7.96 -4.98 -5.15
CA VAL A 181 6.95 -3.99 -5.53
C VAL A 181 5.83 -3.87 -4.50
N PRO A 182 5.10 -2.75 -4.43
CA PRO A 182 3.90 -2.66 -3.61
C PRO A 182 2.85 -3.70 -4.01
N VAL A 183 2.09 -4.20 -3.03
CA VAL A 183 0.94 -5.12 -3.25
C VAL A 183 -0.04 -4.60 -4.30
N LEU A 184 -0.20 -3.28 -4.42
CA LEU A 184 -1.06 -2.67 -5.44
C LEU A 184 -0.53 -2.91 -6.87
N VAL A 185 0.80 -2.82 -7.06
CA VAL A 185 1.45 -3.05 -8.35
C VAL A 185 1.50 -4.55 -8.64
N GLU A 186 1.81 -5.38 -7.64
CA GLU A 186 1.81 -6.84 -7.74
C GLU A 186 0.44 -7.37 -8.20
N ARG A 187 -0.65 -6.87 -7.63
CA ARG A 187 -2.01 -7.22 -8.05
C ARG A 187 -2.28 -6.91 -9.52
N TYR A 188 -1.87 -5.72 -9.97
CA TYR A 188 -1.98 -5.36 -11.37
C TYR A 188 -1.18 -6.31 -12.26
N LEU A 189 0.09 -6.58 -11.90
CA LEU A 189 0.97 -7.47 -12.66
C LEU A 189 0.39 -8.89 -12.80
N ARG A 190 -0.22 -9.44 -11.74
CA ARG A 190 -0.92 -10.72 -11.79
C ARG A 190 -2.16 -10.67 -12.69
N ASP A 191 -2.98 -9.62 -12.58
CA ASP A 191 -4.19 -9.48 -13.39
C ASP A 191 -3.89 -9.41 -14.90
N VAL A 192 -2.73 -8.87 -15.29
CA VAL A 192 -2.27 -8.83 -16.68
C VAL A 192 -1.33 -9.98 -17.06
N ASN A 193 -1.18 -11.00 -16.20
CA ASN A 193 -0.32 -12.18 -16.40
C ASN A 193 1.16 -11.84 -16.71
N LEU A 194 1.69 -10.77 -16.13
CA LEU A 194 3.11 -10.41 -16.24
C LEU A 194 3.98 -11.10 -15.17
N ILE A 195 3.37 -11.55 -14.07
CA ILE A 195 3.99 -12.36 -13.01
C ILE A 195 3.01 -13.45 -12.55
N GLU A 196 3.53 -14.48 -11.87
CA GLU A 196 2.75 -15.55 -11.24
C GLU A 196 2.06 -15.13 -9.92
#